data_AF-A0A2V9C5F9-F1
#
_entry.id   AF-A0A2V9C5F9-F1
#
_cell.length_a   1.000
_cell.length_b   1.000
_cell.length_c   1.000
_cell.angle_alpha   90.00
_cell.angle_beta   90.00
_cell.angle_gamma   90.00
#
_symmetry.space_group_name_H-M   'P 1'
#
loop_
_entity.id
_entity.type
_entity.pdbx_description
1 polymer ?
#
loop_
_entity_poly.entity_id
_entity_poly.type
_entity_poly.pdbx_seq_one_letter_code
_entity_poly.pdbx_strand_id
1 'polypeptide(L)' 'MVRIKRVYEPATKEDGYRVLVDRLWPRGMKKDAAKIDLWMKDVAPSDRLRKSFHHDAMKWADFQKKYQAELK' A
#
# COMPACT_ATOMS: atom_id res chain seq x y z
N MET A 1 -5.81 -4.27 16.61
CA MET A 1 -4.56 -4.92 16.11
C MET A 1 -4.57 -4.82 14.60
N VAL A 2 -3.53 -4.27 13.97
CA VAL A 2 -3.41 -4.19 12.51
C VAL A 2 -2.49 -5.32 12.04
N ARG A 3 -2.87 -6.03 10.98
CA ARG A 3 -2.08 -7.09 10.36
C ARG A 3 -1.65 -6.65 8.97
N ILE A 4 -0.42 -6.97 8.58
CA ILE A 4 0.10 -6.70 7.24
C ILE A 4 0.02 -8.00 6.44
N LYS A 5 -0.59 -7.93 5.26
CA LYS A 5 -0.70 -9.05 4.32
C LYS A 5 -0.44 -8.53 2.92
N ARG A 6 0.32 -9.25 2.09
CA ARG A 6 0.53 -8.83 0.71
C ARG A 6 -0.77 -9.01 -0.04
N VAL A 7 -1.08 -8.06 -0.90
CA VAL A 7 -2.34 -8.07 -1.66
C VAL A 7 -2.44 -9.29 -2.59
N TYR A 8 -1.31 -9.83 -3.04
CA TYR A 8 -1.22 -11.04 -3.88
C TYR A 8 -1.45 -12.35 -3.12
N GLU A 9 -1.49 -12.33 -1.79
CA GLU A 9 -1.86 -13.50 -1.00
C GLU A 9 -3.39 -13.70 -1.04
N PRO A 10 -3.88 -14.95 -1.11
CA PRO A 10 -5.31 -15.23 -1.18
C PRO A 10 -6.09 -14.62 -0.02
N ALA A 11 -7.24 -14.00 -0.33
CA ALA A 11 -8.19 -13.53 0.67
C ALA A 11 -8.69 -14.68 1.54
N THR A 12 -8.68 -14.53 2.85
CA THR A 12 -9.28 -15.51 3.79
C THR A 12 -10.34 -14.84 4.65
N LYS A 13 -11.26 -15.65 5.20
CA LYS A 13 -12.31 -15.14 6.10
C LYS A 13 -11.75 -14.52 7.38
N GLU A 14 -10.53 -14.90 7.76
CA GLU A 14 -9.82 -14.40 8.94
C GLU A 14 -9.18 -13.03 8.73
N ASP A 15 -9.11 -12.55 7.48
CA ASP A 15 -8.57 -11.22 7.17
C ASP A 15 -9.45 -10.09 7.74
N GLY A 16 -10.73 -10.37 8.01
CA GLY A 16 -11.68 -9.37 8.48
C GLY A 16 -11.85 -8.23 7.48
N TYR A 17 -11.59 -7.00 7.92
CA TYR A 17 -11.71 -5.79 7.10
C TYR A 17 -10.38 -5.46 6.40
N ARG A 18 -10.36 -5.49 5.07
CA ARG A 18 -9.15 -5.32 4.26
C ARG A 18 -9.05 -3.91 3.69
N VAL A 19 -7.98 -3.22 4.06
CA VAL A 19 -7.68 -1.87 3.59
C VAL A 19 -6.48 -1.92 2.64
N LEU A 20 -6.64 -1.41 1.42
CA LEU A 20 -5.54 -1.16 0.49
C LEU A 20 -5.03 0.26 0.70
N VAL A 21 -3.75 0.38 1.05
CA VAL A 21 -3.05 1.66 1.29
C VAL A 21 -2.02 1.99 0.20
N ASP A 22 -2.12 1.33 -0.97
CA ASP A 22 -1.28 1.65 -2.12
C ASP A 22 -1.96 2.68 -3.02
N ARG A 23 -1.17 3.53 -3.67
CA ARG A 23 -1.70 4.56 -4.60
C ARG A 23 -2.25 3.91 -5.86
N LEU A 24 -1.67 2.79 -6.27
CA LEU A 24 -1.99 2.09 -7.50
C LEU A 24 -2.72 0.79 -7.19
N TRP A 25 -3.63 0.41 -8.08
CA TRP A 25 -4.22 -0.91 -8.02
C TRP A 25 -3.16 -1.97 -8.37
N PRO A 26 -3.06 -3.09 -7.62
CA PRO A 26 -2.08 -4.13 -7.90
C PRO A 26 -2.25 -4.72 -9.29
N ARG A 27 -1.14 -4.88 -10.01
CA ARG A 27 -1.17 -5.40 -11.38
C ARG A 27 -1.61 -6.86 -11.38
N GLY A 28 -2.40 -7.26 -12.39
CA GLY A 28 -2.87 -8.63 -12.52
C GLY A 28 -3.94 -9.05 -11.50
N MET A 29 -4.44 -8.12 -10.68
CA MET A 29 -5.42 -8.41 -9.65
C MET A 29 -6.81 -7.95 -10.05
N LYS A 30 -7.80 -8.84 -9.97
CA LYS A 30 -9.21 -8.47 -10.11
C LYS A 30 -9.74 -7.91 -8.78
N LYS A 31 -10.57 -6.87 -8.85
CA LYS A 31 -11.23 -6.27 -7.65
C LYS A 31 -11.94 -7.30 -6.79
N ASP A 32 -12.69 -8.21 -7.41
CA ASP A 32 -13.42 -9.25 -6.68
C ASP A 32 -12.50 -10.27 -6.00
N ALA A 33 -11.39 -10.65 -6.64
CA ALA A 33 -10.42 -11.57 -6.07
C ALA A 33 -9.63 -10.95 -4.90
N ALA A 34 -9.38 -9.64 -4.97
CA ALA A 34 -8.64 -8.91 -3.96
C ALA A 34 -9.41 -8.75 -2.65
N LYS A 35 -10.76 -8.82 -2.67
CA LYS A 35 -11.64 -8.63 -1.51
C LYS A 35 -11.21 -7.44 -0.63
N ILE A 36 -10.94 -6.29 -1.27
CA ILE A 36 -10.58 -5.05 -0.58
C ILE A 36 -11.87 -4.30 -0.25
N ASP A 37 -12.10 -4.06 1.04
CA ASP A 37 -13.28 -3.35 1.54
C ASP A 37 -13.10 -1.83 1.39
N LEU A 38 -11.87 -1.33 1.57
CA LEU A 38 -11.55 0.08 1.47
C LEU A 38 -10.22 0.32 0.75
N TRP A 39 -10.23 1.22 -0.23
CA TRP A 39 -9.02 1.70 -0.89
C TRP A 39 -8.69 3.12 -0.43
N MET A 40 -7.83 3.23 0.58
CA MET A 40 -7.40 4.52 1.13
C MET A 40 -6.20 5.05 0.34
N LYS A 41 -6.48 5.81 -0.71
CA LYS A 41 -5.43 6.43 -1.54
C LYS A 41 -4.76 7.62 -0.85
N ASP A 42 -5.47 8.30 0.04
CA ASP A 42 -5.00 9.51 0.72
C ASP A 42 -3.86 9.21 1.70
N VAL A 43 -3.86 8.02 2.28
CA VAL A 43 -2.75 7.56 3.12
C VAL A 43 -1.62 6.98 2.29
N ALA A 44 -1.75 6.79 0.98
CA ALA A 44 -0.68 6.23 0.17
C ALA A 44 0.42 7.27 -0.11
N PRO A 45 1.71 6.86 -0.19
CA PRO A 45 2.80 7.78 -0.50
C PRO A 45 2.55 8.51 -1.81
N SER A 46 3.08 9.73 -1.92
CA SER A 46 3.00 10.54 -3.14
C SER A 46 3.62 9.82 -4.33
N ASP A 47 3.12 10.12 -5.54
CA ASP A 47 3.68 9.58 -6.77
C ASP A 47 5.17 9.93 -6.91
N ARG A 48 5.55 11.14 -6.46
CA ARG A 48 6.94 11.59 -6.41
C ARG A 48 7.78 10.73 -5.47
N LEU A 49 7.34 10.54 -4.23
CA LEU A 49 8.07 9.74 -3.23
C LEU A 49 8.19 8.28 -3.68
N ARG A 50 7.10 7.71 -4.22
CA ARG A 50 7.07 6.36 -4.78
C ARG A 50 8.07 6.20 -5.94
N LYS A 51 8.10 7.14 -6.89
CA LYS A 51 9.04 7.11 -8.03
C LYS A 51 10.50 7.20 -7.56
N SER A 52 10.80 8.13 -6.66
CA SER A 52 12.15 8.27 -6.11
C SER A 52 12.62 7.02 -5.37
N PHE A 53 11.73 6.33 -4.64
CA PHE A 53 12.09 5.07 -3.98
C PHE A 53 12.46 3.96 -4.97
N HIS A 54 11.76 3.88 -6.10
CA HIS A 54 12.03 2.87 -7.12
C HIS A 54 13.23 3.18 -8.02
N HIS A 55 13.54 4.46 -8.28
CA HIS A 55 14.52 4.85 -9.29
C HIS A 55 15.85 5.37 -8.71
N ASP A 56 15.84 6.07 -7.57
CA ASP A 56 17.02 6.80 -7.05
C ASP A 56 17.82 6.00 -5.99
N ALA A 57 17.63 4.68 -5.90
CA ALA A 57 18.25 3.83 -4.87
C ALA A 57 18.11 4.38 -3.43
N MET A 58 16.98 5.06 -3.15
CA MET A 58 16.71 5.64 -1.84
C MET A 58 16.69 4.54 -0.77
N LYS A 59 17.38 4.79 0.35
CA LYS A 59 17.35 3.86 1.48
C LYS A 59 15.97 3.82 2.11
N TRP A 60 15.57 2.64 2.58
CA TRP A 60 14.28 2.41 3.22
C TRP A 60 14.01 3.39 4.38
N ALA A 61 15.00 3.67 5.21
CA ALA A 61 14.87 4.58 6.34
C ALA A 61 14.51 6.02 5.91
N ASP A 62 15.06 6.50 4.79
CA ASP A 62 14.76 7.82 4.25
C ASP A 62 13.35 7.89 3.64
N PHE A 63 12.92 6.80 2.98
CA PHE A 63 11.56 6.66 2.51
C PHE A 63 10.55 6.75 3.66
N GLN A 64 10.78 6.02 4.75
CA GLN A 64 9.90 6.04 5.92
C GLN A 64 9.75 7.45 6.50
N LYS A 65 10.87 8.19 6.66
CA LYS A 65 10.83 9.58 7.17
C LYS A 65 10.02 10.50 6.28
N LYS A 66 10.24 10.43 4.96
CA LYS A 66 9.51 11.27 4.00
C LYS A 66 8.03 10.92 3.95
N TYR A 67 7.70 9.63 3.97
CA TYR A 67 6.31 9.17 3.96
C TYR A 67 5.55 9.60 5.23
N GLN A 68 6.17 9.49 6.41
CA GLN A 68 5.57 10.01 7.64
C GLN A 68 5.33 11.53 7.60
N ALA A 69 6.17 12.28 6.90
CA ALA A 69 5.96 13.71 6.71
C ALA A 69 4.77 14.01 5.76
N GLU A 70 4.44 13.11 4.83
CA GLU A 70 3.27 13.23 3.94
C GLU A 70 1.93 12.90 4.64
N LEU A 71 1.97 12.16 5.75
CA LEU A 71 0.78 11.68 6.49
C LEU A 71 0.26 12.65 7.56
N LYS A 72 0.82 13.87 7.63
CA LYS A 72 0.45 14.88 8.63
C LYS A 72 -0.87 15.57 8.33
#